data_AF-A0A7Y0SIJ1-F1
#
_entry.id   AF-A0A7Y0SIJ1-F1
#
_cell.length_a   1.000
_cell.length_b   1.000
_cell.length_c   1.000
_cell.angle_alpha   90.00
_cell.angle_beta   90.00
_cell.angle_gamma   90.00
#
_symmetry.space_group_name_H-M   'P 1'
#
loop_
_entity.id
_entity.type
_entity.pdbx_description
1 polymer ?
#
loop_
_entity_poly.entity_id
_entity_poly.type
_entity_poly.pdbx_seq_one_letter_code
_entity_poly.pdbx_strand_id
1 'polypeptide(L)'
;TLRSVGPDANAGLRSFILDETPGLVVRHPDTLEFIPELANEWTLAGDNKTVYFKLNPEAKWSDGKPVTADDFVFMLKFYRSK
;
A
#
# COMPACT_ATOMS: atom_id res chain seq x y z
N THR A 1 12.16 -18.53 5.08
CA THR A 1 11.19 -18.03 4.08
C THR A 1 10.99 -16.56 4.34
N LEU A 2 11.11 -15.69 3.34
CA LEU A 2 10.78 -14.27 3.50
C LEU A 2 9.27 -14.19 3.70
N ARG A 3 8.81 -13.94 4.94
CA ARG A 3 7.38 -13.83 5.24
C ARG A 3 7.05 -12.35 5.37
N SER A 4 5.97 -11.92 4.70
CA SER A 4 5.37 -10.61 4.94
C SER A 4 4.51 -10.55 6.20
N VAL A 5 4.12 -11.72 6.71
CA VAL A 5 3.27 -11.89 7.88
C VAL A 5 3.80 -12.98 8.81
N GLY A 6 3.64 -12.79 10.13
CA GLY A 6 3.98 -13.78 11.16
C GLY A 6 5.10 -13.34 12.12
N PRO A 7 5.59 -14.25 12.98
CA PRO A 7 6.72 -13.98 13.87
C PRO A 7 7.93 -13.47 13.08
N ASP A 8 8.62 -12.46 13.63
CA ASP A 8 9.79 -11.79 13.04
C ASP A 8 9.54 -10.98 11.74
N ALA A 9 8.28 -10.74 11.36
CA ALA A 9 7.94 -9.90 10.20
C ALA A 9 8.14 -8.38 10.42
N ASN A 10 8.58 -7.96 11.62
CA ASN A 10 8.72 -6.57 12.05
C ASN A 10 10.18 -6.11 12.25
N ALA A 11 11.17 -6.89 11.79
CA ALA A 11 12.58 -6.49 11.86
C ALA A 11 12.85 -5.20 11.05
N GLY A 12 13.78 -4.35 11.49
CA GLY A 12 14.08 -3.07 10.84
C GLY A 12 14.55 -3.17 9.38
N LEU A 13 15.02 -4.35 8.96
CA LEU A 13 15.39 -4.61 7.56
C LEU A 13 14.17 -4.91 6.66
N ARG A 14 12.98 -5.11 7.24
CA ARG A 14 11.78 -5.57 6.51
C ARG A 14 11.42 -4.65 5.36
N SER A 15 11.56 -3.33 5.54
CA SER A 15 11.23 -2.32 4.53
C SER A 15 12.03 -2.47 3.24
N PHE A 16 13.25 -3.01 3.30
CA PHE A 16 14.11 -3.21 2.13
C PHE A 16 13.78 -4.48 1.35
N ILE A 17 12.87 -5.31 1.83
CA ILE A 17 12.48 -6.60 1.21
C ILE A 17 10.95 -6.62 0.97
N LEU A 18 10.28 -5.47 1.00
CA LEU A 18 8.85 -5.31 0.72
C LEU A 18 8.54 -5.11 -0.78
N ASP A 19 9.51 -5.31 -1.67
CA ASP A 19 9.40 -5.10 -3.13
C ASP A 19 8.16 -5.78 -3.79
N GLU A 20 7.53 -6.72 -3.10
CA GLU A 20 6.35 -7.45 -3.60
C GLU A 20 5.01 -6.94 -3.05
N THR A 21 4.96 -5.90 -2.20
CA THR A 21 3.71 -5.36 -1.64
C THR A 21 3.60 -3.85 -1.88
N PRO A 22 3.04 -3.42 -3.03
CA PRO A 22 2.94 -2.01 -3.36
C PRO A 22 1.97 -1.29 -2.41
N GLY A 23 2.36 -0.09 -1.98
CA GLY A 23 1.54 0.82 -1.19
C GLY A 23 0.62 1.70 -2.04
N LEU A 24 -0.29 2.43 -1.37
CA LEU A 24 -1.07 3.48 -2.03
C LEU A 24 -0.21 4.72 -2.33
N VAL A 25 0.64 5.07 -1.36
CA VAL A 25 1.60 6.18 -1.40
C VAL A 25 2.86 5.75 -0.68
N VAL A 26 4.00 6.28 -1.12
CA VAL A 26 5.30 6.03 -0.50
C VAL A 26 5.95 7.34 -0.09
N ARG A 27 6.93 7.30 0.80
CA ARG A 27 7.74 8.48 1.15
C ARG A 27 8.96 8.55 0.26
N HIS A 28 9.22 9.72 -0.29
CA HIS A 28 10.47 9.98 -0.98
C HIS A 28 11.66 9.73 -0.04
N PRO A 29 12.72 9.01 -0.46
CA PRO A 29 13.82 8.63 0.41
C PRO A 29 14.53 9.83 1.05
N ASP A 30 14.69 10.92 0.28
CA ASP A 30 15.40 12.12 0.75
C ASP A 30 14.50 13.16 1.43
N THR A 31 13.37 13.55 0.79
CA THR A 31 12.51 14.64 1.29
C THR A 31 11.49 14.19 2.31
N LEU A 32 11.22 12.88 2.40
CA LEU A 32 10.17 12.27 3.22
C LEU A 32 8.74 12.72 2.85
N GLU A 33 8.58 13.47 1.76
CA GLU A 33 7.28 13.84 1.22
C GLU A 33 6.57 12.61 0.66
N PHE A 34 5.24 12.62 0.75
CA PHE A 34 4.43 11.57 0.15
C PHE A 34 4.41 11.74 -1.37
N ILE A 35 4.79 10.68 -2.08
CA ILE A 35 4.77 10.59 -3.54
C ILE A 35 3.82 9.47 -3.98
N PRO A 36 3.24 9.59 -5.20
CA PRO A 36 2.38 8.55 -5.78
C PRO A 36 3.07 7.18 -5.89
N GLU A 37 2.30 6.13 -5.67
CA GLU A 37 2.70 4.75 -5.97
C GLU A 37 1.57 4.06 -6.77
N LEU A 38 0.58 3.43 -6.12
CA LEU A 38 -0.64 2.95 -6.79
C LEU A 38 -1.75 4.00 -6.88
N ALA A 39 -1.77 4.96 -5.96
CA ALA A 39 -2.70 6.08 -6.00
C ALA A 39 -2.01 7.32 -6.58
N ASN A 40 -2.62 7.91 -7.61
CA ASN A 40 -2.11 9.13 -8.25
C ASN A 40 -2.47 10.40 -7.45
N GLU A 41 -3.61 10.37 -6.77
CA GLU A 41 -4.14 11.51 -6.03
C GLU A 41 -4.72 11.01 -4.70
N TRP A 42 -4.61 11.84 -3.65
CA TRP A 42 -5.25 11.60 -2.37
C TRP A 42 -5.71 12.92 -1.74
N THR A 43 -6.76 12.85 -0.92
CA THR A 43 -7.27 14.00 -0.19
C THR A 43 -7.80 13.62 1.19
N LEU A 44 -7.65 14.53 2.14
CA LEU A 44 -8.19 14.40 3.49
C LEU A 44 -9.58 15.06 3.52
N ALA A 45 -10.58 14.35 4.02
CA ALA A 45 -11.88 14.94 4.27
C ALA A 45 -11.78 15.96 5.42
N GLY A 46 -12.70 16.92 5.46
CA GLY A 46 -12.71 17.97 6.50
C GLY A 46 -12.90 17.45 7.93
N ASP A 47 -13.22 16.16 8.12
CA ASP A 47 -13.32 15.50 9.42
C ASP A 47 -11.96 15.05 9.99
N ASN A 48 -10.88 15.15 9.21
CA ASN A 48 -9.53 14.63 9.49
C ASN A 48 -9.48 13.15 9.87
N LYS A 49 -10.51 12.37 9.51
CA LYS A 49 -10.63 10.93 9.81
C LYS A 49 -10.79 10.10 8.56
N THR A 50 -11.20 10.72 7.45
CA THR A 50 -11.41 10.04 6.17
C THR A 50 -10.37 10.50 5.17
N VAL A 51 -9.68 9.55 4.55
CA VAL A 51 -8.74 9.81 3.45
C VAL A 51 -9.28 9.13 2.19
N TYR A 52 -9.34 9.88 1.09
CA TYR A 52 -9.70 9.36 -0.22
C TYR A 52 -8.43 9.14 -1.04
N PHE A 53 -8.36 8.01 -1.72
CA PHE A 53 -7.28 7.67 -2.64
C PHE A 53 -7.86 7.36 -4.01
N LYS A 54 -7.28 7.95 -5.06
CA LYS A 54 -7.65 7.69 -6.45
C LYS A 54 -6.58 6.79 -7.06
N LEU A 55 -6.95 5.53 -7.28
CA LEU A 55 -6.07 4.53 -7.90
C LEU A 55 -5.76 4.92 -9.35
N ASN A 56 -4.54 4.61 -9.79
CA ASN A 56 -4.15 4.73 -11.18
C ASN A 56 -4.95 3.71 -12.02
N PRO A 57 -5.76 4.16 -13.01
CA PRO A 57 -6.56 3.25 -13.83
C PRO A 57 -5.72 2.33 -14.73
N GLU A 58 -4.45 2.64 -14.94
CA GLU A 58 -3.53 1.81 -15.74
C GLU A 58 -2.77 0.77 -14.89
N ALA A 59 -2.88 0.83 -13.56
CA ALA A 59 -2.20 -0.09 -12.66
C ALA A 59 -2.72 -1.53 -12.88
N LYS A 60 -1.77 -2.44 -13.06
CA LYS A 60 -2.04 -3.87 -13.28
C LYS A 60 -1.10 -4.71 -12.42
N TRP A 61 -1.62 -5.83 -11.95
CA TRP A 61 -0.82 -6.91 -11.40
C TRP A 61 0.06 -7.53 -12.50
N SER A 62 1.10 -8.26 -12.09
CA SER A 62 2.01 -8.94 -13.02
C SER A 62 1.32 -9.97 -13.92
N ASP A 63 0.15 -10.48 -13.51
CA ASP A 63 -0.70 -11.36 -14.31
C ASP A 63 -1.61 -10.61 -15.31
N GLY A 64 -1.49 -9.27 -15.37
CA GLY A 64 -2.22 -8.40 -16.28
C GLY A 64 -3.59 -7.95 -15.80
N LYS A 65 -4.08 -8.42 -14.64
CA LYS A 65 -5.37 -7.97 -14.09
C LYS A 65 -5.26 -6.54 -13.56
N PRO A 66 -6.30 -5.71 -13.73
CA PRO A 66 -6.31 -4.36 -13.17
C PRO A 66 -6.28 -4.40 -11.64
N VAL A 67 -5.58 -3.44 -11.04
CA VAL A 67 -5.60 -3.21 -9.59
C VAL A 67 -6.87 -2.46 -9.22
N THR A 68 -7.57 -2.92 -8.19
CA THR A 68 -8.87 -2.37 -7.76
C THR A 68 -8.89 -2.00 -6.28
N ALA A 69 -9.89 -1.22 -5.86
CA ALA A 69 -10.09 -0.90 -4.45
C ALA A 69 -10.39 -2.15 -3.59
N ASP A 70 -10.99 -3.19 -4.19
CA ASP A 70 -11.32 -4.43 -3.50
C ASP A 70 -10.07 -5.20 -3.06
N ASP A 71 -8.97 -5.11 -3.80
CA ASP A 71 -7.68 -5.71 -3.44
C ASP A 71 -7.16 -5.15 -2.10
N PHE A 72 -7.30 -3.84 -1.91
CA PHE A 72 -6.92 -3.16 -0.67
C PHE A 72 -7.87 -3.48 0.49
N VAL A 73 -9.18 -3.55 0.23
CA VAL A 73 -10.17 -3.95 1.23
C VAL A 73 -9.90 -5.39 1.69
N PHE A 74 -9.55 -6.29 0.76
CA PHE A 74 -9.15 -7.65 1.07
C PHE A 74 -7.91 -7.68 1.96
N MET A 75 -6.82 -6.98 1.57
CA MET A 75 -5.61 -6.90 2.39
C MET A 75 -5.90 -6.37 3.80
N LEU A 76 -6.65 -5.28 3.92
CA LEU A 76 -7.01 -4.70 5.22
C LEU A 76 -7.78 -5.69 6.10
N LYS A 77 -8.72 -6.44 5.52
CA LYS A 77 -9.46 -7.48 6.23
C LYS A 77 -8.55 -8.63 6.65
N PHE A 78 -7.67 -9.08 5.75
CA PHE A 78 -6.71 -10.15 6.00
C PHE A 78 -5.75 -9.80 7.14
N TYR A 79 -5.16 -8.60 7.16
CA TYR A 79 -4.29 -8.18 8.26
C TYR A 79 -5.00 -7.97 9.60
N ARG A 80 -6.33 -7.81 9.58
CA ARG A 80 -7.16 -7.62 10.78
C ARG A 80 -7.86 -8.89 11.23
N SER A 81 -7.78 -9.97 10.48
CA SER A 81 -8.35 -11.26 10.89
C SER A 81 -7.52 -11.86 12.01
N LYS A 82 -8.20 -12.44 13.01
CA LYS A 82 -7.58 -13.12 14.14
C LYS A 82 -7.17 -14.54 13.79
#